data_AF-A0A510B9F7-F1
#
_entry.id   AF-A0A510B9F7-F1
#
_cell.length_a   1.000
_cell.length_b   1.000
_cell.length_c   1.000
_cell.angle_alpha   90.00
_cell.angle_beta   90.00
_cell.angle_gamma   90.00
#
_symmetry.space_group_name_H-M   'P 1'
#
loop_
_entity.id
_entity.type
_entity.pdbx_description
1 polymer ?
#
loop_
_entity_poly.entity_id
_entity_poly.type
_entity_poly.pdbx_seq_one_letter_code
_entity_poly.pdbx_strand_id
1 'polypeptide(L)'
;SYEYSDFKKIDFDSFMMTNLNKNEFRLLDVDNNLVLPYKMNIRGLVSSLDVIHSWAMPSLGIKVDAIPGRINQFLMNMNRLGMF
;
A
#
# COMPACT_ATOMS: atom_id res chain seq x y z
N SER A 1 -5.71 -6.04 -0.22
CA SER A 1 -4.59 -6.99 -0.19
C SER A 1 -3.33 -6.36 -0.78
N TYR A 2 -2.18 -6.86 -0.35
CA TYR A 2 -0.87 -6.62 -0.96
C TYR A 2 -0.20 -7.96 -1.26
N GLU A 3 0.58 -8.01 -2.35
CA GLU A 3 1.29 -9.21 -2.78
C GLU A 3 2.73 -8.87 -3.18
N TYR A 4 3.69 -9.57 -2.60
CA TYR A 4 5.10 -9.49 -3.00
C TYR A 4 5.44 -10.64 -3.95
N SER A 5 5.21 -10.41 -5.25
CA SER A 5 5.43 -11.42 -6.29
C SER A 5 6.88 -11.93 -6.40
N ASP A 6 7.87 -11.08 -6.08
CA ASP A 6 9.29 -11.44 -6.14
C ASP A 6 9.75 -12.33 -4.97
N PHE A 7 8.99 -12.37 -3.87
CA PHE A 7 9.31 -13.16 -2.67
C PHE A 7 8.35 -14.35 -2.54
N LYS A 8 8.69 -15.34 -1.70
CA LYS A 8 7.92 -16.59 -1.51
C LYS A 8 6.44 -16.32 -1.17
N LYS A 9 5.56 -16.23 -2.18
CA LYS A 9 4.08 -16.11 -2.05
C LYS A 9 3.66 -15.42 -0.76
N ILE A 10 4.11 -14.18 -0.60
CA ILE A 10 3.73 -13.37 0.55
C ILE A 10 2.57 -12.49 0.08
N ASP A 11 1.37 -12.88 0.47
CA ASP A 11 0.14 -12.13 0.29
C ASP A 11 -0.54 -11.94 1.65
N PHE A 12 -1.10 -10.75 1.85
CA PHE A 12 -1.82 -10.42 3.07
C PHE A 12 -2.87 -9.33 2.82
N ASP A 13 -3.89 -9.33 3.67
CA ASP A 13 -4.87 -8.26 3.73
C ASP A 13 -4.50 -7.22 4.78
N SER A 14 -4.90 -5.98 4.51
CA SER A 14 -4.64 -4.82 5.36
C SER A 14 -5.98 -4.13 5.59
N PHE A 15 -6.46 -4.20 6.82
CA PHE A 15 -7.74 -3.65 7.27
C PHE A 15 -7.52 -2.54 8.30
N MET A 16 -8.42 -1.56 8.27
CA MET A 16 -8.41 -0.46 9.23
C MET A 16 -8.67 -0.97 10.65
N MET A 17 -7.84 -0.54 11.60
CA MET A 17 -7.99 -0.88 13.01
C MET A 17 -9.18 -0.14 13.62
N THR A 18 -10.07 -0.89 14.28
CA THR A 18 -11.27 -0.34 14.94
C THR A 18 -11.08 -0.17 16.45
N ASN A 19 -10.28 -1.02 17.09
CA ASN A 19 -9.97 -0.95 18.52
C ASN A 19 -8.66 -0.20 18.73
N LEU A 20 -8.77 1.10 19.01
CA LEU A 20 -7.62 1.99 19.09
C LEU A 20 -6.97 1.96 20.48
N ASN A 21 -5.67 1.73 20.51
CA ASN A 21 -4.85 2.01 21.69
C ASN A 21 -4.52 3.52 21.78
N LYS A 22 -4.02 3.97 22.94
CA LYS A 22 -3.70 5.40 23.20
C LYS A 22 -2.71 6.04 22.21
N ASN A 23 -1.96 5.25 21.44
CA ASN A 23 -0.91 5.72 20.53
C ASN A 23 -1.24 5.49 19.04
N GLU A 24 -2.48 5.14 18.72
CA GLU A 24 -2.90 4.81 17.34
C GLU A 24 -3.71 5.95 16.70
N PHE A 25 -3.54 6.12 15.40
CA PHE A 25 -4.24 7.12 14.61
C PHE A 25 -5.59 6.60 14.14
N ARG A 26 -6.66 7.23 14.65
CA ARG A 26 -8.04 6.94 14.23
C ARG A 26 -8.20 7.08 12.72
N LEU A 27 -8.71 6.03 12.07
CA LEU A 27 -8.95 5.90 10.62
C LEU A 27 -7.70 5.85 9.73
N LEU A 28 -6.50 5.79 10.29
CA LEU A 28 -5.25 5.71 9.50
C LEU A 28 -4.49 4.43 9.77
N ASP A 29 -4.49 3.94 11.01
CA ASP A 29 -3.78 2.71 11.33
C ASP A 29 -4.50 1.47 10.78
N VAL A 30 -3.67 0.55 10.31
CA VAL A 30 -4.08 -0.74 9.75
C VAL A 30 -3.44 -1.87 10.56
N ASP A 31 -4.04 -3.06 10.50
CA ASP A 31 -3.54 -4.26 11.18
C ASP A 31 -2.19 -4.74 10.62
N ASN A 32 -2.07 -4.75 9.29
CA ASN A 32 -0.89 -5.19 8.57
C ASN A 32 -0.34 -4.07 7.69
N ASN A 33 0.87 -3.61 8.02
CA ASN A 33 1.56 -2.56 7.27
C ASN A 33 2.25 -3.11 6.02
N LEU A 34 2.19 -2.36 4.92
CA LEU A 34 3.00 -2.61 3.73
C LEU A 34 4.47 -2.22 4.01
N VAL A 35 5.32 -3.23 4.21
CA VAL A 35 6.76 -3.04 4.48
C VAL A 35 7.55 -3.01 3.18
N LEU A 36 8.28 -1.92 2.95
CA LEU A 36 9.01 -1.69 1.72
C LEU A 36 10.48 -1.33 1.99
N PRO A 37 11.42 -1.74 1.13
CA PRO A 37 12.83 -1.41 1.30
C PRO A 37 13.11 0.08 1.09
N TYR A 38 14.06 0.60 1.86
CA TYR A 38 14.56 1.97 1.79
C TYR A 38 15.58 2.16 0.65
N LYS A 39 15.58 3.34 0.00
CA LYS A 39 16.52 3.68 -1.09
C LYS A 39 16.56 2.68 -2.24
N MET A 40 15.43 2.07 -2.55
CA MET A 40 15.28 1.18 -3.69
C MET A 40 14.14 1.67 -4.57
N ASN A 41 14.33 1.55 -5.88
CA ASN A 41 13.26 1.79 -6.83
C ASN A 41 12.32 0.59 -6.80
N ILE A 42 11.08 0.84 -6.40
CA ILE A 42 10.05 -0.19 -6.29
C ILE A 42 9.02 0.06 -7.38
N ARG A 43 8.60 -1.01 -8.05
CA ARG A 43 7.51 -0.99 -9.01
C ARG A 43 6.23 -1.44 -8.31
N GLY A 44 5.24 -0.56 -8.24
CA GLY A 44 3.89 -0.90 -7.79
C GLY A 44 3.01 -1.28 -8.97
N LEU A 45 2.19 -2.32 -8.80
CA LEU A 45 1.12 -2.70 -9.72
C LEU A 45 -0.21 -2.63 -8.95
N VAL A 46 -1.20 -1.92 -9.48
CA VAL A 46 -2.48 -1.67 -8.82
C VAL A 46 -3.62 -2.06 -9.75
N SER A 47 -4.57 -2.83 -9.22
CA SER A 47 -5.81 -3.26 -9.87
C SER A 47 -6.88 -3.40 -8.80
N SER A 48 -8.12 -3.59 -9.21
CA SER A 48 -9.23 -3.96 -8.32
C SER A 48 -9.85 -5.31 -8.74
N LEU A 49 -10.52 -5.97 -7.80
CA LEU A 49 -11.26 -7.22 -8.02
C LEU A 49 -12.77 -7.02 -8.15
N ASP A 50 -13.30 -5.89 -7.66
CA ASP A 50 -14.73 -5.62 -7.59
C ASP A 50 -15.11 -4.32 -8.31
N VAL A 51 -14.84 -3.17 -7.71
CA VAL A 51 -15.21 -1.84 -8.20
C VAL A 51 -13.99 -0.92 -8.29
N ILE A 52 -14.19 0.31 -8.75
CA ILE A 52 -13.08 1.26 -8.87
C ILE A 52 -12.64 1.73 -7.48
N HIS A 53 -11.34 1.62 -7.20
CA HIS A 53 -10.67 2.22 -6.05
C HIS A 53 -9.51 3.12 -6.51
N SER A 54 -8.80 3.72 -5.56
CA SER A 54 -7.58 4.48 -5.86
C SER A 54 -6.58 4.23 -4.73
N TRP A 55 -5.38 3.78 -5.07
CA TRP A 55 -4.28 3.62 -4.14
C TRP A 55 -3.53 4.96 -4.07
N ALA A 56 -3.46 5.58 -2.90
CA ALA A 56 -2.90 6.90 -2.72
C ALA A 56 -1.98 6.97 -1.51
N MET A 57 -0.83 7.61 -1.69
CA MET A 57 0.16 7.89 -0.66
C MET A 57 0.70 9.31 -0.88
N PRO A 58 0.05 10.33 -0.28
CA PRO A 58 0.34 11.75 -0.56
C PRO A 58 1.77 12.15 -0.24
N SER A 59 2.38 11.55 0.79
CA SER A 59 3.76 11.81 1.21
C SER A 59 4.81 11.41 0.17
N LEU A 60 4.48 10.48 -0.73
CA LEU A 60 5.29 10.15 -1.92
C LEU A 60 4.80 10.82 -3.21
N GLY A 61 3.70 11.59 -3.15
CA GLY A 61 3.09 12.20 -4.33
C GLY A 61 2.46 11.20 -5.29
N ILE A 62 2.03 10.03 -4.79
CA ILE A 62 1.49 8.95 -5.63
C ILE A 62 -0.02 8.85 -5.42
N LYS A 63 -0.74 8.80 -6.53
CA LYS A 63 -2.15 8.41 -6.59
C LYS A 63 -2.39 7.65 -7.89
N VAL A 64 -2.89 6.43 -7.79
CA VAL A 64 -3.09 5.54 -8.93
C VAL A 64 -4.44 4.84 -8.80
N ASP A 65 -5.26 4.93 -9.83
CA ASP A 65 -6.57 4.29 -9.83
C ASP A 65 -6.45 2.77 -9.98
N ALA A 66 -7.25 2.05 -9.20
CA ALA A 66 -7.41 0.61 -9.21
C ALA A 66 -8.70 0.28 -9.97
N ILE A 67 -8.57 -0.18 -11.22
CA ILE A 67 -9.70 -0.40 -12.12
C ILE A 67 -9.84 -1.91 -12.37
N PRO A 68 -11.02 -2.51 -12.17
CA PRO A 68 -11.23 -3.92 -12.47
C PRO A 68 -10.85 -4.26 -13.92
N GLY A 69 -10.07 -5.32 -14.11
CA GLY A 69 -9.60 -5.75 -15.44
C GLY A 69 -8.45 -4.93 -16.03
N ARG A 70 -7.87 -3.97 -15.28
CA ARG A 70 -6.69 -3.18 -15.72
C ARG A 70 -5.63 -3.13 -14.62
N ILE A 71 -4.40 -3.47 -14.98
CA ILE A 71 -3.24 -3.35 -14.10
C ILE A 71 -2.51 -2.03 -14.43
N ASN A 72 -2.54 -1.08 -13.51
CA ASN A 72 -1.77 0.17 -13.60
C ASN A 72 -0.42 0.03 -12.90
N GLN A 73 0.63 0.55 -13.53
CA GLN A 73 1.99 0.51 -13.00
C GLN A 73 2.44 1.90 -12.53
N PHE A 74 3.16 1.96 -11.42
CA PHE A 74 3.89 3.15 -10.99
C PHE A 74 5.26 2.80 -10.40
N LEU A 75 6.11 3.81 -10.23
CA LEU A 75 7.42 3.69 -9.59
C LEU A 75 7.41 4.53 -8.31
N MET A 76 8.03 3.99 -7.26
CA MET A 76 8.24 4.71 -6.01
C MET A 76 9.67 4.53 -5.52
N ASN A 77 10.19 5.53 -4.84
CA ASN A 77 11.50 5.49 -4.17
C ASN A 77 11.40 6.25 -2.85
N MET A 78 11.74 5.55 -1.75
CA MET A 78 11.65 6.08 -0.39
C MET A 78 13.01 6.60 0.06
N ASN A 79 13.14 7.92 0.16
CA ASN A 79 14.37 8.61 0.58
C ASN A 79 14.44 8.89 2.10
N ARG A 80 13.36 8.64 2.84
CA ARG A 80 13.34 8.64 4.31
C ARG A 80 12.79 7.31 4.86
N LEU A 81 13.26 6.90 6.04
CA LEU A 81 12.65 5.82 6.83
C LEU A 81 11.49 6.37 7.66
N GLY A 82 10.40 5.62 7.78
CA GLY A 82 9.27 5.99 8.63
C GLY A 82 7.97 5.28 8.24
N MET A 83 6.90 5.67 8.94
CA MET A 83 5.52 5.42 8.53
C MET A 83 5.01 6.69 7.82
N PHE A 84 4.23 6.50 6.77
CA PHE A 84 3.99 7.50 5.74
C PHE A 84 2.53 7.59 5.32
#